data_AF-A0A2K0UA75-F1
#
_entry.id   AF-A0A2K0UA75-F1
#
_cell.length_a   1.000
_cell.length_b   1.000
_cell.length_c   1.000
_cell.angle_alpha   90.00
_cell.angle_beta   90.00
_cell.angle_gamma   90.00
#
_symmetry.space_group_name_H-M   'P 1'
#
loop_
_entity.id
_entity.type
_entity.pdbx_description
1 polymer ?
#
loop_
_entity_poly.entity_id
_entity_poly.type
_entity_poly.pdbx_seq_one_letter_code
_entity_poly.pdbx_strand_id
1 'polypeptide(L)'
;MDVTFRNGGLRVDYNEDGFTMRDVEAICRISSTKKASANQTGEKGIGFKSVFRIADEVLVLSGNYSFQFDARRKLGMITPEWVDFPDGIRPGFTSIILQIRKEEDERELIQEMKSMSPKHIIFLRRLRRINISIATIDGTSWETSLSRKEDEVSHNGSRRTMTLTHNDRTLNYWVYQHVVKGLPPEPKRAHCSQSVIVLAFPVSNTAGSAFDPVAEPQQVHAVLPIRDYGFKFLINADFLLIASRQDINASSPWNKALRNAILDAFWGAIGLLNAGPLRKQSEGKASAKRYTRIS
;
A
#
# COMPACT_ATOMS: atom_id res chain seq x y z
N MET A 1 11.05 -0.47 -7.84
CA MET A 1 10.16 -1.12 -8.82
C MET A 1 9.98 -0.15 -9.96
N ASP A 2 10.14 -0.64 -11.17
CA ASP A 2 9.97 0.14 -12.38
C ASP A 2 8.83 -0.51 -13.17
N VAL A 3 7.89 0.30 -13.63
CA VAL A 3 6.71 -0.12 -14.37
C VAL A 3 6.74 0.60 -15.70
N THR A 4 6.74 -0.14 -16.80
CA THR A 4 6.81 0.42 -18.15
C THR A 4 5.66 -0.09 -18.99
N PHE A 5 4.88 0.81 -19.57
CA PHE A 5 3.84 0.48 -20.55
C PHE A 5 4.24 0.96 -21.93
N ARG A 6 4.33 0.04 -22.90
CA ARG A 6 4.67 0.33 -24.29
C ARG A 6 4.12 -0.74 -25.23
N ASN A 7 3.53 -0.33 -26.35
CA ASN A 7 3.06 -1.21 -27.43
C ASN A 7 2.15 -2.37 -26.94
N GLY A 8 1.19 -2.08 -26.06
CA GLY A 8 0.32 -3.10 -25.46
C GLY A 8 1.01 -4.05 -24.47
N GLY A 9 2.30 -3.85 -24.17
CA GLY A 9 3.05 -4.58 -23.16
C GLY A 9 3.19 -3.79 -21.87
N LEU A 10 2.80 -4.38 -20.74
CA LEU A 10 3.08 -3.87 -19.39
C LEU A 10 4.22 -4.66 -18.77
N ARG A 11 5.38 -4.03 -18.62
CA ARG A 11 6.57 -4.59 -17.98
C ARG A 11 6.70 -4.09 -16.55
N VAL A 12 7.01 -4.99 -15.62
CA VAL A 12 7.29 -4.69 -14.22
C VAL A 12 8.63 -5.29 -13.84
N ASP A 13 9.57 -4.45 -13.40
CA ASP A 13 10.87 -4.85 -12.89
C ASP A 13 10.98 -4.53 -11.38
N TYR A 14 11.39 -5.50 -10.59
CA TYR A 14 11.62 -5.30 -9.16
C TYR A 14 12.80 -6.13 -8.63
N ASN A 15 13.45 -5.62 -7.60
CA ASN A 15 14.73 -6.10 -7.07
C ASN A 15 14.55 -6.93 -5.77
N GLU A 16 13.58 -7.84 -5.74
CA GLU A 16 13.50 -8.83 -4.66
C GLU A 16 14.48 -10.00 -4.90
N ASP A 17 14.53 -10.97 -3.99
CA ASP A 17 15.46 -12.11 -3.98
C ASP A 17 15.27 -13.09 -5.17
N GLY A 18 14.27 -12.84 -6.02
CA GLY A 18 13.92 -13.70 -7.15
C GLY A 18 13.02 -14.87 -6.77
N PHE A 19 12.60 -15.64 -7.78
CA PHE A 19 11.73 -16.79 -7.59
C PHE A 19 12.52 -17.99 -7.11
N THR A 20 12.01 -18.63 -6.06
CA THR A 20 12.41 -19.99 -5.69
C THR A 20 11.57 -21.02 -6.44
N MET A 21 12.01 -22.28 -6.44
CA MET A 21 11.20 -23.39 -6.98
C MET A 21 9.79 -23.41 -6.36
N ARG A 22 9.68 -23.14 -5.05
CA ARG A 22 8.40 -23.10 -4.34
C ARG A 22 7.50 -21.96 -4.82
N ASP A 23 8.08 -20.83 -5.23
CA ASP A 23 7.32 -19.71 -5.78
C ASP A 23 6.76 -20.06 -7.15
N VAL A 24 7.58 -20.67 -8.03
CA VAL A 24 7.15 -21.18 -9.34
C VAL A 24 6.03 -22.20 -9.18
N GLU A 25 6.21 -23.21 -8.31
CA GLU A 25 5.15 -24.18 -8.01
C GLU A 25 3.88 -23.52 -7.49
N ALA A 26 4.01 -22.54 -6.60
CA ALA A 26 2.87 -21.87 -5.99
C ALA A 26 2.05 -21.07 -7.02
N ILE A 27 2.71 -20.41 -7.97
CA ILE A 27 1.99 -19.72 -9.05
C ILE A 27 1.41 -20.71 -10.07
N CYS A 28 1.91 -21.94 -10.20
CA CYS A 28 1.34 -22.95 -11.09
C CYS A 28 0.11 -23.69 -10.51
N ARG A 29 -0.29 -23.44 -9.26
CA ARG A 29 -1.45 -24.10 -8.64
C ARG A 29 -2.79 -23.49 -9.07
N ILE A 30 -3.82 -24.34 -9.21
CA ILE A 30 -5.20 -23.95 -9.55
C ILE A 30 -5.85 -23.11 -8.44
N SER A 31 -5.59 -23.44 -7.18
CA SER A 31 -6.06 -22.67 -6.02
C SER A 31 -4.86 -22.19 -5.21
N SER A 32 -4.82 -20.91 -4.86
CA SER A 32 -3.83 -20.42 -3.90
C SER A 32 -4.39 -20.44 -2.49
N THR A 33 -4.34 -21.61 -1.84
CA THR A 33 -4.50 -21.70 -0.39
C THR A 33 -3.19 -21.27 0.28
N LYS A 34 -2.90 -19.96 0.30
CA LYS A 34 -1.87 -19.44 1.22
C LYS A 34 -2.50 -19.36 2.61
N LYS A 35 -2.03 -20.19 3.55
CA LYS A 35 -2.28 -19.98 4.98
C LYS A 35 -1.65 -18.64 5.35
N ALA A 36 -2.45 -17.69 5.82
CA ALA A 36 -1.91 -16.38 6.18
C ALA A 36 -0.96 -16.54 7.37
N SER A 37 0.25 -16.01 7.24
CA SER A 37 1.08 -15.64 8.39
C SER A 37 0.88 -14.15 8.65
N ALA A 38 1.14 -13.70 9.87
CA ALA A 38 1.12 -12.27 10.26
C ALA A 38 2.01 -11.37 9.36
N ASN A 39 2.81 -11.98 8.48
CA ASN A 39 3.74 -11.31 7.58
C ASN A 39 3.34 -11.26 6.09
N GLN A 40 2.14 -11.73 5.71
CA GLN A 40 1.70 -11.76 4.31
C GLN A 40 0.62 -10.71 4.00
N THR A 41 0.83 -9.96 2.92
CA THR A 41 -0.06 -8.89 2.43
C THR A 41 -1.30 -9.41 1.66
N GLY A 42 -1.44 -10.72 1.46
CA GLY A 42 -2.48 -11.31 0.60
C GLY A 42 -3.42 -12.26 1.34
N GLU A 43 -4.71 -11.93 1.39
CA GLU A 43 -5.70 -12.68 2.19
C GLU A 43 -6.35 -13.88 1.45
N LYS A 44 -6.30 -13.95 0.12
CA LYS A 44 -6.81 -15.08 -0.69
C LYS A 44 -6.13 -15.22 -2.04
N GLY A 45 -6.05 -16.48 -2.48
CA GLY A 45 -5.40 -16.96 -3.68
C GLY A 45 -5.99 -16.63 -5.04
N ILE A 46 -5.88 -15.38 -5.44
CA ILE A 46 -6.04 -14.95 -6.84
C ILE A 46 -4.79 -14.18 -7.32
N GLY A 47 -3.85 -13.87 -6.43
CA GLY A 47 -2.87 -12.79 -6.59
C GLY A 47 -2.12 -12.74 -7.92
N PHE A 48 -1.56 -13.87 -8.37
CA PHE A 48 -0.89 -13.92 -9.67
C PHE A 48 -1.89 -14.15 -10.82
N LYS A 49 -2.96 -14.92 -10.63
CA LYS A 49 -3.89 -15.27 -11.72
C LYS A 49 -4.81 -14.12 -12.15
N SER A 50 -4.95 -13.07 -11.33
CA SER A 50 -5.72 -11.88 -11.72
C SER A 50 -5.13 -11.15 -12.92
N VAL A 51 -3.83 -11.31 -13.22
CA VAL A 51 -3.21 -10.68 -14.39
C VAL A 51 -3.85 -11.13 -15.71
N PHE A 52 -4.34 -12.38 -15.76
CA PHE A 52 -5.02 -12.93 -16.94
C PHE A 52 -6.44 -12.40 -17.12
N ARG A 53 -6.89 -11.46 -16.29
CA ARG A 53 -8.10 -10.68 -16.59
C ARG A 53 -7.86 -9.71 -17.76
N ILE A 54 -6.64 -9.17 -17.84
CA ILE A 54 -6.26 -8.12 -18.81
C ILE A 54 -5.16 -8.56 -19.79
N ALA A 55 -4.53 -9.71 -19.56
CA ALA A 55 -3.41 -10.19 -20.36
C ALA A 55 -3.67 -11.60 -20.91
N ASP A 56 -3.22 -11.84 -22.15
CA ASP A 56 -3.21 -13.17 -22.76
C ASP A 56 -1.95 -13.94 -22.43
N GLU A 57 -0.82 -13.25 -22.38
CA GLU A 57 0.48 -13.85 -22.10
C GLU A 57 1.17 -13.15 -20.94
N VAL A 58 1.85 -13.95 -20.13
CA VAL A 58 2.65 -13.45 -19.00
C VAL A 58 4.02 -14.10 -19.05
N LEU A 59 5.04 -13.31 -19.36
CA LEU A 59 6.42 -13.74 -19.37
C LEU A 59 7.08 -13.38 -18.04
N VAL A 60 7.86 -14.30 -17.48
CA VAL A 60 8.55 -14.13 -16.21
C VAL A 60 10.01 -14.47 -16.40
N LEU A 61 10.88 -13.53 -16.04
CA LEU A 61 12.31 -13.74 -15.89
C LEU A 61 12.71 -13.46 -14.45
N SER A 62 13.25 -14.44 -13.76
CA SER A 62 13.67 -14.31 -12.36
C SER A 62 14.82 -15.28 -12.05
N GLY A 63 16.03 -14.75 -11.92
CA GLY A 63 17.23 -15.58 -11.77
C GLY A 63 17.39 -16.54 -12.96
N ASN A 64 17.41 -17.84 -12.67
CA ASN A 64 17.54 -18.89 -13.70
C ASN A 64 16.19 -19.31 -14.32
N TYR A 65 15.07 -18.72 -13.90
CA TYR A 65 13.76 -19.04 -14.42
C TYR A 65 13.39 -18.05 -15.54
N SER A 66 13.11 -18.58 -16.74
CA SER A 66 12.62 -17.83 -17.89
C SER A 66 11.49 -18.63 -18.52
N PHE A 67 10.25 -18.27 -18.20
CA PHE A 67 9.07 -19.01 -18.66
C PHE A 67 7.91 -18.06 -18.91
N GLN A 68 6.92 -18.55 -19.66
CA GLN A 68 5.68 -17.85 -19.90
C GLN A 68 4.46 -18.67 -19.53
N PHE A 69 3.35 -17.99 -19.34
CA PHE A 69 2.00 -18.56 -19.31
C PHE A 69 1.19 -17.96 -20.46
N ASP A 70 0.38 -18.77 -21.13
CA ASP A 70 -0.49 -18.35 -22.23
C ASP A 70 -1.94 -18.74 -21.93
N ALA A 71 -2.78 -17.77 -21.60
CA ALA A 71 -4.17 -18.00 -21.23
C ALA A 71 -5.04 -18.53 -22.38
N ARG A 72 -4.61 -18.40 -23.64
CA ARG A 72 -5.34 -18.90 -24.81
C ARG A 72 -5.21 -20.41 -24.95
N ARG A 73 -4.23 -21.02 -24.27
CA ARG A 73 -3.98 -22.46 -24.31
C ARG A 73 -4.72 -23.19 -23.19
N LYS A 74 -5.07 -24.45 -23.44
CA LYS A 74 -5.68 -25.33 -22.43
C LYS A 74 -4.72 -25.47 -21.24
N LEU A 75 -5.18 -25.08 -20.05
CA LEU A 75 -4.39 -25.00 -18.80
C LEU A 75 -3.21 -24.02 -18.85
N GLY A 76 -3.07 -23.18 -19.88
CA GLY A 76 -1.89 -22.33 -20.05
C GLY A 76 -1.80 -21.18 -19.04
N MET A 77 -2.88 -20.89 -18.29
CA MET A 77 -2.81 -20.04 -17.11
C MET A 77 -2.03 -20.68 -15.95
N ILE A 78 -1.82 -21.99 -15.91
CA ILE A 78 -1.17 -22.71 -14.78
C ILE A 78 0.02 -23.57 -15.22
N THR A 79 0.15 -23.85 -16.51
CA THR A 79 1.24 -24.64 -17.08
C THR A 79 2.27 -23.69 -17.68
N PRO A 80 3.45 -23.51 -17.06
CA PRO A 80 4.49 -22.64 -17.59
C PRO A 80 5.24 -23.32 -18.74
N GLU A 81 5.72 -22.52 -19.67
CA GLU A 81 6.57 -22.97 -20.77
C GLU A 81 7.87 -22.20 -20.79
N TRP A 82 9.00 -22.89 -20.88
CA TRP A 82 10.30 -22.26 -20.99
C TRP A 82 10.40 -21.45 -22.28
N VAL A 83 10.90 -20.23 -22.16
CA VAL A 83 11.08 -19.32 -23.30
C VAL A 83 12.34 -18.49 -23.12
N ASP A 84 12.91 -18.06 -24.24
CA ASP A 84 13.89 -16.98 -24.24
C ASP A 84 13.18 -15.66 -23.97
N PHE A 85 13.65 -14.92 -22.95
CA PHE A 85 13.02 -13.66 -22.57
C PHE A 85 13.26 -12.60 -23.67
N PRO A 86 12.19 -11.98 -24.22
CA PRO A 86 12.30 -11.22 -25.46
C PRO A 86 12.83 -9.79 -25.31
N ASP A 87 13.10 -9.34 -24.08
CA ASP A 87 13.43 -7.95 -23.77
C ASP A 87 14.69 -7.87 -22.89
N GLY A 88 15.21 -6.66 -22.68
CA GLY A 88 16.46 -6.42 -21.97
C GLY A 88 16.48 -7.05 -20.57
N ILE A 89 17.42 -7.95 -20.33
CA ILE A 89 17.65 -8.58 -19.02
C ILE A 89 18.28 -7.56 -18.08
N ARG A 90 17.71 -7.40 -16.88
CA ARG A 90 18.26 -6.54 -15.84
C ARG A 90 18.84 -7.39 -14.70
N PRO A 91 20.18 -7.46 -14.55
CA PRO A 91 20.80 -8.26 -13.51
C PRO A 91 20.31 -7.89 -12.10
N GLY A 92 19.97 -8.89 -11.28
CA GLY A 92 19.47 -8.70 -9.91
C GLY A 92 18.00 -8.30 -9.81
N PHE A 93 17.25 -8.32 -10.92
CA PHE A 93 15.82 -8.02 -10.94
C PHE A 93 15.01 -9.26 -11.36
N THR A 94 13.78 -9.29 -10.88
CA THR A 94 12.70 -10.07 -11.51
C THR A 94 11.96 -9.16 -12.46
N SER A 95 11.75 -9.64 -13.69
CA SER A 95 11.04 -8.96 -14.75
C SER A 95 9.79 -9.76 -15.10
N ILE A 96 8.63 -9.10 -15.12
CA ILE A 96 7.37 -9.69 -15.57
C ILE A 96 6.82 -8.82 -16.70
N ILE A 97 6.49 -9.44 -17.83
CA ILE A 97 5.82 -8.77 -18.95
C ILE A 97 4.42 -9.35 -19.09
N LEU A 98 3.43 -8.47 -19.04
CA LEU A 98 2.03 -8.79 -19.35
C LEU A 98 1.74 -8.28 -20.76
N GLN A 99 1.41 -9.19 -21.68
CA GLN A 99 0.90 -8.82 -22.99
C GLN A 99 -0.60 -8.56 -22.87
N ILE A 100 -0.98 -7.29 -22.89
CA ILE A 100 -2.37 -6.86 -22.72
C ILE A 100 -3.19 -7.35 -23.92
N ARG A 101 -4.42 -7.79 -23.68
CA ARG A 101 -5.28 -8.26 -24.77
C ARG A 101 -5.64 -7.10 -25.69
N LYS A 102 -5.86 -7.42 -26.96
CA LYS A 102 -6.20 -6.41 -27.97
C LYS A 102 -7.56 -5.75 -27.73
N GLU A 103 -8.45 -6.42 -27.01
CA GLU A 103 -9.79 -5.94 -26.69
C GLU A 103 -9.85 -5.04 -25.45
N GLU A 104 -8.77 -4.99 -24.65
CA GLU A 104 -8.72 -4.12 -23.47
C GLU A 104 -8.56 -2.65 -23.88
N ASP A 105 -9.22 -1.75 -23.15
CA ASP A 105 -9.02 -0.31 -23.36
C ASP A 105 -7.70 0.14 -22.72
N GLU A 106 -6.65 0.25 -23.52
CA GLU A 106 -5.35 0.77 -23.08
C GLU A 106 -5.46 2.14 -22.42
N ARG A 107 -6.44 2.97 -22.82
CA ARG A 107 -6.61 4.32 -22.24
C ARG A 107 -7.08 4.23 -20.79
N GLU A 108 -7.97 3.30 -20.48
CA GLU A 108 -8.42 3.05 -19.11
C GLU A 108 -7.26 2.57 -18.24
N LEU A 109 -6.47 1.60 -18.73
CA LEU A 109 -5.28 1.11 -18.04
C LEU A 109 -4.24 2.22 -17.79
N ILE A 110 -3.97 3.06 -18.79
CA ILE A 110 -3.07 4.21 -18.67
C ILE A 110 -3.59 5.21 -17.62
N GLN A 111 -4.90 5.47 -17.61
CA GLN A 111 -5.52 6.35 -16.61
C GLN A 111 -5.39 5.78 -15.19
N GLU A 112 -5.62 4.48 -15.02
CA GLU A 112 -5.41 3.81 -13.74
C GLU A 112 -3.95 3.93 -13.25
N MET A 113 -2.98 3.68 -14.14
CA MET A 113 -1.56 3.84 -13.83
C MET A 113 -1.21 5.29 -13.44
N LYS A 114 -1.75 6.28 -14.15
CA LYS A 114 -1.57 7.71 -13.86
C LYS A 114 -2.24 8.16 -12.57
N SER A 115 -3.31 7.48 -12.15
CA SER A 115 -4.03 7.77 -10.89
C SER A 115 -3.29 7.29 -9.64
N MET A 116 -2.23 6.48 -9.79
CA MET A 116 -1.49 5.94 -8.66
C MET A 116 -0.85 7.05 -7.84
N SER A 117 -1.03 6.99 -6.53
CA SER A 117 -0.51 7.96 -5.57
C SER A 117 0.49 7.33 -4.59
N PRO A 118 1.38 8.10 -3.94
CA PRO A 118 2.29 7.56 -2.92
C PRO A 118 1.58 6.93 -1.72
N LYS A 119 0.30 7.25 -1.48
CA LYS A 119 -0.50 6.62 -0.42
C LYS A 119 -0.65 5.10 -0.66
N HIS A 120 -0.54 4.62 -1.90
CA HIS A 120 -0.54 3.19 -2.22
C HIS A 120 0.64 2.43 -1.60
N ILE A 121 1.76 3.12 -1.32
CA ILE A 121 2.98 2.46 -0.84
C ILE A 121 3.29 2.72 0.63
N ILE A 122 2.63 3.69 1.30
CA ILE A 122 2.98 4.16 2.65
C ILE A 122 3.15 3.04 3.68
N PHE A 123 2.24 2.06 3.71
CA PHE A 123 2.24 0.94 4.65
C PHE A 123 2.79 -0.38 4.07
N LEU A 124 3.33 -0.35 2.85
CA LEU A 124 4.05 -1.51 2.32
C LEU A 124 5.30 -1.76 3.17
N ARG A 125 5.77 -3.00 3.22
CA ARG A 125 6.91 -3.37 4.07
C ARG A 125 8.24 -3.09 3.38
N ARG A 126 8.39 -3.63 2.17
CA ARG A 126 9.65 -3.64 1.41
C ARG A 126 9.70 -2.61 0.29
N LEU A 127 8.59 -2.42 -0.42
CA LEU A 127 8.53 -1.46 -1.52
C LEU A 127 8.68 -0.02 -1.01
N ARG A 128 9.69 0.69 -1.52
CA ARG A 128 10.01 2.08 -1.14
C ARG A 128 9.83 3.07 -2.30
N ARG A 129 9.97 2.61 -3.54
CA ARG A 129 9.85 3.44 -4.75
C ARG A 129 9.23 2.67 -5.91
N ILE A 130 8.34 3.35 -6.62
CA ILE A 130 7.77 2.95 -7.90
C ILE A 130 8.08 4.06 -8.91
N ASN A 131 8.75 3.72 -9.99
CA ASN A 131 8.82 4.59 -11.17
C ASN A 131 7.86 4.03 -12.21
N ILE A 132 7.12 4.90 -12.90
CA ILE A 132 6.19 4.51 -13.95
C ILE A 132 6.54 5.31 -15.20
N SER A 133 6.75 4.61 -16.32
CA SER A 133 7.00 5.20 -17.64
C SER A 133 5.98 4.65 -18.63
N ILE A 134 5.38 5.52 -19.43
CA ILE A 134 4.37 5.18 -20.43
C ILE A 134 4.82 5.77 -21.76
N ALA A 135 4.86 4.94 -22.80
CA ALA A 135 5.13 5.34 -24.17
C ALA A 135 4.03 4.81 -25.09
N THR A 136 3.25 5.71 -25.68
CA THR A 136 2.15 5.38 -26.60
C THR A 136 2.59 5.41 -28.06
N ILE A 137 1.80 4.77 -28.93
CA ILE A 137 2.12 4.62 -30.36
C ILE A 137 2.17 5.97 -31.09
N ASP A 138 1.41 6.96 -30.62
CA ASP A 138 1.41 8.34 -31.14
C ASP A 138 2.67 9.14 -30.77
N GLY A 139 3.63 8.53 -30.08
CA GLY A 139 4.89 9.17 -29.68
C GLY A 139 4.80 9.95 -28.36
N THR A 140 3.64 9.97 -27.69
CA THR A 140 3.51 10.61 -26.38
C THR A 140 4.24 9.77 -25.32
N SER A 141 5.02 10.45 -24.48
CA SER A 141 5.66 9.84 -23.31
C SER A 141 5.21 10.52 -22.03
N TRP A 142 5.11 9.75 -20.96
CA TRP A 142 4.78 10.23 -19.63
C TRP A 142 5.52 9.42 -18.58
N GLU A 143 6.07 10.08 -17.57
CA GLU A 143 6.77 9.42 -16.47
C GLU A 143 6.37 10.02 -15.13
N THR A 144 6.43 9.20 -14.08
CA THR A 144 6.29 9.66 -12.69
C THR A 144 7.08 8.78 -11.72
N SER A 145 7.43 9.34 -10.56
CA SER A 145 8.05 8.62 -9.46
C SER A 145 7.25 8.79 -8.16
N LEU A 146 6.95 7.66 -7.52
CA LEU A 146 6.30 7.56 -6.23
C LEU A 146 7.29 6.96 -5.24
N SER A 147 7.54 7.61 -4.11
CA SER A 147 8.40 7.04 -3.09
C SER A 147 7.94 7.33 -1.68
N ARG A 148 8.48 6.55 -0.74
CA ARG A 148 8.33 6.77 0.69
C ARG A 148 9.67 6.66 1.38
N LYS A 149 9.86 7.49 2.39
CA LYS A 149 11.00 7.46 3.30
C LYS A 149 10.48 7.49 4.73
N GLU A 150 11.00 6.61 5.54
CA GLU A 150 10.77 6.62 6.99
C GLU A 150 12.00 7.27 7.60
N ASP A 151 11.80 8.35 8.36
CA ASP A 151 12.91 8.97 9.09
C ASP A 151 13.15 8.20 10.39
N GLU A 152 14.43 8.10 10.77
CA GLU A 152 14.83 7.37 11.98
C GLU A 152 14.16 7.93 13.23
N VAL A 153 13.85 7.02 14.15
CA VAL A 153 13.25 7.32 15.45
C VAL A 153 14.17 8.31 16.17
N SER A 154 13.64 9.49 16.51
CA SER A 154 14.40 10.44 17.35
C SER A 154 14.82 9.74 18.66
N HIS A 155 15.99 10.09 19.21
CA HIS A 155 16.64 9.46 20.38
C HIS A 155 15.75 9.27 21.64
N ASN A 156 14.55 9.84 21.68
CA ASN A 156 13.54 9.67 22.73
C ASN A 156 12.42 8.65 22.40
N GLY A 157 12.52 7.89 21.31
CA GLY A 157 11.56 6.82 20.97
C GLY A 157 10.17 7.29 20.50
N SER A 158 9.90 8.59 20.48
CA SER A 158 8.55 9.14 20.39
C SER A 158 8.09 9.50 18.97
N ARG A 159 9.01 9.59 18.01
CA ARG A 159 8.71 10.18 16.70
C ARG A 159 9.12 9.27 15.55
N ARG A 160 8.12 8.71 14.84
CA ARG A 160 8.28 8.19 13.48
C ARG A 160 7.60 9.16 12.51
N THR A 161 8.37 9.72 11.59
CA THR A 161 7.83 10.52 10.49
C THR A 161 7.92 9.67 9.22
N MET A 162 6.85 9.67 8.42
CA MET A 162 6.83 9.06 7.10
C MET A 162 6.65 10.16 6.07
N THR A 163 7.59 10.24 5.15
CA THR A 163 7.59 11.20 4.05
C THR A 163 7.23 10.45 2.78
N LEU A 164 6.15 10.87 2.15
CA LEU A 164 5.73 10.41 0.83
C LEU A 164 6.11 11.44 -0.22
N THR A 165 6.63 11.00 -1.34
CA THR A 165 7.04 11.88 -2.43
C THR A 165 6.38 11.45 -3.74
N HIS A 166 5.77 12.39 -4.45
CA HIS A 166 5.31 12.26 -5.83
C HIS A 166 6.08 13.28 -6.68
N ASN A 167 7.02 12.81 -7.48
CA ASN A 167 8.00 13.66 -8.19
C ASN A 167 8.72 14.59 -7.20
N ASP A 168 8.43 15.89 -7.23
CA ASP A 168 9.07 16.88 -6.35
C ASP A 168 8.19 17.27 -5.14
N ARG A 169 6.95 16.78 -5.07
CA ARG A 169 6.00 17.13 -4.02
C ARG A 169 6.05 16.13 -2.87
N THR A 170 6.18 16.64 -1.65
CA THR A 170 6.23 15.81 -0.43
C THR A 170 4.98 15.97 0.43
N LEU A 171 4.51 14.86 0.98
CA LEU A 171 3.51 14.81 2.05
C LEU A 171 4.16 14.16 3.28
N ASN A 172 4.04 14.78 4.44
CA ASN A 172 4.63 14.28 5.67
C ASN A 172 3.53 13.75 6.60
N TYR A 173 3.84 12.65 7.28
CA TYR A 173 2.94 12.03 8.24
C TYR A 173 3.67 11.75 9.55
N TRP A 174 3.08 12.15 10.67
CA TRP A 174 3.49 11.64 11.98
C TRP A 174 2.79 10.30 12.22
N VAL A 175 3.56 9.27 12.54
CA VAL A 175 3.07 7.89 12.61
C VAL A 175 3.06 7.38 14.05
N TYR A 176 1.93 6.85 14.47
CA TYR A 176 1.72 6.17 15.74
C TYR A 176 1.37 4.70 15.52
N GLN A 177 1.93 3.82 16.34
CA GLN A 177 1.63 2.39 16.31
C GLN A 177 1.04 1.96 17.65
N HIS A 178 -0.05 1.22 17.59
CA HIS A 178 -0.75 0.68 18.75
C HIS A 178 -0.88 -0.84 18.62
N VAL A 179 -0.39 -1.56 19.62
CA VAL A 179 -0.49 -3.02 19.66
C VAL A 179 -1.81 -3.41 20.31
N VAL A 180 -2.67 -4.07 19.53
CA VAL A 180 -3.93 -4.64 20.02
C VAL A 180 -3.67 -6.08 20.46
N LYS A 181 -4.07 -6.42 21.68
CA LYS A 181 -3.96 -7.77 22.24
C LYS A 181 -5.34 -8.36 22.51
N GLY A 182 -5.42 -9.69 22.58
CA GLY A 182 -6.68 -10.38 22.89
C GLY A 182 -7.70 -10.33 21.76
N LEU A 183 -7.24 -10.29 20.50
CA LEU A 183 -8.12 -10.34 19.35
C LEU A 183 -8.87 -11.68 19.29
N PRO A 184 -10.16 -11.68 18.88
CA PRO A 184 -10.94 -12.89 18.81
C PRO A 184 -10.35 -13.86 17.78
N PRO A 185 -10.55 -15.18 17.93
CA PRO A 185 -10.07 -16.15 16.97
C PRO A 185 -10.63 -15.88 15.56
N GLU A 186 -9.77 -15.90 14.56
CA GLU A 186 -10.12 -15.77 13.15
C GLU A 186 -9.46 -16.92 12.37
N PRO A 187 -10.21 -17.80 11.67
CA PRO A 187 -9.64 -18.91 10.91
C PRO A 187 -8.54 -18.51 9.93
N LYS A 188 -8.64 -17.32 9.32
CA LYS A 188 -7.61 -16.78 8.42
C LYS A 188 -6.41 -16.17 9.14
N ARG A 189 -6.38 -16.16 10.47
CA ARG A 189 -5.30 -15.65 11.33
C ARG A 189 -4.98 -16.67 12.42
N ALA A 190 -4.94 -17.95 12.04
CA ALA A 190 -4.64 -19.05 12.94
C ALA A 190 -3.40 -18.73 13.78
N HIS A 191 -3.52 -18.88 15.10
CA HIS A 191 -2.46 -18.63 16.09
C HIS A 191 -2.04 -17.16 16.28
N CYS A 192 -2.78 -16.18 15.75
CA CYS A 192 -2.55 -14.77 16.00
C CYS A 192 -3.67 -14.17 16.86
N SER A 193 -3.35 -13.72 18.09
CA SER A 193 -4.27 -13.00 18.98
C SER A 193 -3.88 -11.52 19.17
N GLN A 194 -2.92 -11.05 18.36
CA GLN A 194 -2.38 -9.70 18.41
C GLN A 194 -2.27 -9.13 17.00
N SER A 195 -2.44 -7.82 16.88
CA SER A 195 -2.23 -7.08 15.65
C SER A 195 -1.76 -5.65 15.97
N VAL A 196 -1.34 -4.92 14.95
CA VAL A 196 -0.89 -3.54 15.08
C VAL A 196 -1.82 -2.63 14.28
N ILE A 197 -2.36 -1.61 14.95
CA ILE A 197 -3.01 -0.47 14.31
C ILE A 197 -1.94 0.60 14.11
N VAL A 198 -1.84 1.12 12.90
CA VAL A 198 -0.97 2.25 12.57
C VAL A 198 -1.86 3.44 12.22
N LEU A 199 -1.68 4.54 12.93
CA LEU A 199 -2.29 5.83 12.64
C LEU A 199 -1.24 6.74 12.02
N ALA A 200 -1.55 7.39 10.90
CA ALA A 200 -0.63 8.35 10.29
C ALA A 200 -1.33 9.70 10.08
N PHE A 201 -0.88 10.71 10.82
CA PHE A 201 -1.46 12.03 10.87
C PHE A 201 -0.75 12.94 9.87
N PRO A 202 -1.44 13.46 8.85
CA PRO A 202 -0.84 14.39 7.90
C PRO A 202 -0.39 15.67 8.60
N VAL A 203 0.81 16.11 8.27
CA VAL A 203 1.45 17.27 8.88
C VAL A 203 2.15 18.12 7.83
N SER A 204 2.09 19.45 7.97
CA SER A 204 2.91 20.36 7.17
C SER A 204 4.33 20.43 7.71
N ASN A 205 5.29 20.60 6.80
CA ASN A 205 6.67 20.92 7.15
C ASN A 205 6.91 22.39 6.77
N THR A 206 6.60 23.29 7.70
CA THR A 206 6.94 24.71 7.57
C THR A 206 8.34 24.89 8.13
N ALA A 207 9.28 25.35 7.30
CA ALA A 207 10.69 25.47 7.66
C ALA A 207 10.89 26.18 9.02
N GLY A 208 11.42 25.46 10.01
CA GLY A 208 11.82 26.01 11.30
C GLY A 208 10.79 25.96 12.44
N SER A 209 9.58 25.44 12.23
CA SER A 209 8.55 25.35 13.30
C SER A 209 7.96 23.93 13.45
N ALA A 210 7.23 23.72 14.54
CA ALA A 210 6.50 22.49 14.83
C ALA A 210 5.63 22.05 13.64
N PHE A 211 5.44 20.74 13.50
CA PHE A 211 4.64 20.14 12.43
C PHE A 211 3.16 20.46 12.66
N ASP A 212 2.56 21.29 11.83
CA ASP A 212 1.15 21.63 11.98
C ASP A 212 0.27 20.50 11.41
N PRO A 213 -0.73 20.03 12.15
CA PRO A 213 -1.65 19.01 11.67
C PRO A 213 -2.53 19.55 10.53
N VAL A 214 -2.67 18.77 9.46
CA VAL A 214 -3.51 19.12 8.30
C VAL A 214 -4.79 18.30 8.34
N ALA A 215 -5.94 18.94 8.54
CA ALA A 215 -7.21 18.21 8.67
C ALA A 215 -7.91 17.97 7.33
N GLU A 216 -7.44 16.99 6.55
CA GLU A 216 -8.06 16.57 5.28
C GLU A 216 -8.53 15.10 5.32
N PRO A 217 -9.62 14.73 4.61
CA PRO A 217 -10.07 13.34 4.52
C PRO A 217 -8.95 12.37 4.07
N GLN A 218 -8.84 11.23 4.74
CA GLN A 218 -7.82 10.21 4.52
C GLN A 218 -8.43 8.83 4.35
N GLN A 219 -7.74 7.97 3.61
CA GLN A 219 -8.16 6.60 3.37
C GLN A 219 -7.84 5.68 4.56
N VAL A 220 -8.63 4.62 4.71
CA VAL A 220 -8.31 3.47 5.55
C VAL A 220 -7.62 2.41 4.68
N HIS A 221 -6.67 1.70 5.26
CA HIS A 221 -5.81 0.74 4.62
C HIS A 221 -5.87 -0.63 5.32
N ALA A 222 -5.71 -1.68 4.52
CA ALA A 222 -5.27 -2.99 4.95
C ALA A 222 -4.02 -3.32 4.13
N VAL A 223 -2.91 -2.69 4.52
CA VAL A 223 -1.65 -2.55 3.77
C VAL A 223 -1.79 -1.68 2.50
N LEU A 224 -2.78 -1.96 1.66
CA LEU A 224 -3.15 -1.14 0.50
C LEU A 224 -4.37 -0.24 0.83
N PRO A 225 -4.56 0.88 0.11
CA PRO A 225 -5.75 1.73 0.28
C PRO A 225 -7.03 0.94 0.02
N ILE A 226 -8.04 1.13 0.87
CA ILE A 226 -9.38 0.56 0.71
C ILE A 226 -10.32 1.65 0.20
N ARG A 227 -10.68 2.59 1.08
CA ARG A 227 -11.54 3.75 0.77
C ARG A 227 -11.47 4.80 1.88
N ASP A 228 -12.08 5.95 1.64
CA ASP A 228 -12.31 6.98 2.65
C ASP A 228 -13.54 6.64 3.51
N TYR A 229 -13.41 6.82 4.83
CA TYR A 229 -14.47 6.65 5.84
C TYR A 229 -14.74 7.94 6.65
N GLY A 230 -14.15 9.06 6.25
CA GLY A 230 -14.28 10.38 6.88
C GLY A 230 -13.18 10.74 7.87
N PHE A 231 -12.21 9.87 8.13
CA PHE A 231 -11.10 10.14 9.05
C PHE A 231 -10.16 11.20 8.48
N LYS A 232 -9.57 12.03 9.36
CA LYS A 232 -8.58 13.06 8.98
C LYS A 232 -7.13 12.61 9.12
N PHE A 233 -6.93 11.31 9.28
CA PHE A 233 -5.65 10.63 9.42
C PHE A 233 -5.78 9.25 8.78
N LEU A 234 -4.67 8.71 8.27
CA LEU A 234 -4.67 7.36 7.71
C LEU A 234 -4.76 6.34 8.84
N ILE A 235 -5.53 5.29 8.60
CA ILE A 235 -5.62 4.14 9.50
C ILE A 235 -5.18 2.92 8.71
N ASN A 236 -4.20 2.19 9.22
CA ASN A 236 -3.84 0.87 8.70
C ASN A 236 -3.99 -0.16 9.80
N ALA A 237 -4.77 -1.20 9.54
CA ALA A 237 -4.88 -2.35 10.43
C ALA A 237 -5.09 -3.62 9.62
N ASP A 238 -4.96 -4.77 10.27
CA ASP A 238 -5.16 -6.09 9.67
C ASP A 238 -6.66 -6.40 9.47
N PHE A 239 -7.37 -5.56 8.71
CA PHE A 239 -8.79 -5.74 8.44
C PHE A 239 -9.02 -6.90 7.46
N LEU A 240 -10.02 -7.73 7.76
CA LEU A 240 -10.58 -8.68 6.79
C LEU A 240 -11.46 -7.93 5.80
N LEU A 241 -11.25 -8.13 4.51
CA LEU A 241 -11.99 -7.42 3.48
C LEU A 241 -13.14 -8.26 2.90
N ILE A 242 -14.12 -7.60 2.29
CA ILE A 242 -15.13 -8.28 1.46
C ILE A 242 -14.51 -8.76 0.13
N ALA A 243 -15.26 -9.51 -0.68
CA ALA A 243 -14.75 -10.13 -1.90
C ALA A 243 -14.16 -9.12 -2.92
N SER A 244 -14.76 -7.93 -3.04
CA SER A 244 -14.25 -6.85 -3.91
C SER A 244 -12.92 -6.25 -3.43
N ARG A 245 -12.57 -6.46 -2.15
CA ARG A 245 -11.44 -5.82 -1.46
C ARG A 245 -11.48 -4.29 -1.37
N GLN A 246 -12.62 -3.70 -1.71
CA GLN A 246 -12.85 -2.26 -1.65
C GLN A 246 -13.57 -1.81 -0.37
N ASP A 247 -13.94 -2.75 0.51
CA ASP A 247 -14.59 -2.45 1.77
C ASP A 247 -14.19 -3.44 2.88
N ILE A 248 -14.39 -3.03 4.13
CA ILE A 248 -14.11 -3.84 5.31
C ILE A 248 -15.29 -4.77 5.59
N ASN A 249 -15.01 -6.03 5.92
CA ASN A 249 -16.05 -6.96 6.37
C ASN A 249 -16.57 -6.57 7.77
N ALA A 250 -17.63 -5.76 7.84
CA ALA A 250 -18.16 -5.21 9.08
C ALA A 250 -18.78 -6.27 10.03
N SER A 251 -19.14 -7.45 9.54
CA SER A 251 -19.73 -8.52 10.37
C SER A 251 -18.69 -9.27 11.19
N SER A 252 -17.41 -9.26 10.76
CA SER A 252 -16.32 -10.00 11.39
C SER A 252 -16.07 -9.55 12.84
N PRO A 253 -16.03 -10.48 13.83
CA PRO A 253 -15.62 -10.19 15.20
C PRO A 253 -14.21 -9.58 15.28
N TRP A 254 -13.28 -10.07 14.46
CA TRP A 254 -11.90 -9.54 14.37
C TRP A 254 -11.90 -8.06 13.98
N ASN A 255 -12.62 -7.70 12.92
CA ASN A 255 -12.72 -6.30 12.49
C ASN A 255 -13.43 -5.41 13.51
N LYS A 256 -14.47 -5.93 14.19
CA LYS A 256 -15.15 -5.20 15.27
C LYS A 256 -14.19 -4.91 16.43
N ALA A 257 -13.36 -5.88 16.82
CA ALA A 257 -12.36 -5.70 17.86
C ALA A 257 -11.29 -4.66 17.45
N LEU A 258 -10.74 -4.76 16.23
CA LEU A 258 -9.82 -3.76 15.70
C LEU A 258 -10.43 -2.37 15.65
N ARG A 259 -11.67 -2.26 15.15
CA ARG A 259 -12.41 -0.99 15.07
C ARG A 259 -12.56 -0.34 16.45
N ASN A 260 -12.92 -1.12 17.47
CA ASN A 260 -13.06 -0.59 18.83
C ASN A 260 -11.70 -0.11 19.38
N ALA A 261 -10.62 -0.86 19.10
CA ALA A 261 -9.26 -0.50 19.51
C ALA A 261 -8.67 0.73 18.77
N ILE A 262 -9.29 1.19 17.68
CA ILE A 262 -8.88 2.46 17.03
C ILE A 262 -9.03 3.63 17.99
N LEU A 263 -10.05 3.62 18.87
CA LEU A 263 -10.24 4.67 19.86
C LEU A 263 -9.06 4.71 20.85
N ASP A 264 -8.64 3.55 21.36
CA ASP A 264 -7.49 3.43 22.27
C ASP A 264 -6.19 3.88 21.57
N ALA A 265 -6.01 3.46 20.31
CA ALA A 265 -4.89 3.90 19.48
C ALA A 265 -4.88 5.42 19.30
N PHE A 266 -6.05 6.03 19.04
CA PHE A 266 -6.18 7.47 18.88
C PHE A 266 -5.88 8.21 20.19
N TRP A 267 -6.40 7.74 21.32
CA TRP A 267 -6.09 8.30 22.64
C TRP A 267 -4.59 8.25 22.96
N GLY A 268 -3.95 7.12 22.68
CA GLY A 268 -2.50 6.97 22.83
C GLY A 268 -1.71 7.94 21.95
N ALA A 269 -2.14 8.11 20.69
CA ALA A 269 -1.54 9.07 19.76
C ALA A 269 -1.64 10.52 20.28
N ILE A 270 -2.83 10.95 20.73
CA ILE A 270 -3.05 12.29 21.27
C ILE A 270 -2.22 12.52 22.54
N GLY A 271 -2.10 11.51 23.41
CA GLY A 271 -1.24 11.58 24.60
C GLY A 271 0.21 11.92 24.25
N LEU A 272 0.78 11.27 23.23
CA LEU A 272 2.14 11.57 22.77
C LEU A 272 2.27 12.92 22.07
N LEU A 273 1.29 13.29 21.24
CA LEU A 273 1.27 14.60 20.59
C LEU A 273 1.23 15.74 21.61
N ASN A 274 0.47 15.59 22.69
CA ASN A 274 0.36 16.57 23.77
C ASN A 274 1.60 16.62 24.68
N ALA A 275 2.36 15.53 24.78
CA ALA A 275 3.60 15.47 25.55
C ALA A 275 4.84 15.92 24.75
N GLY A 276 4.73 15.93 23.41
CA GLY A 276 5.83 16.21 22.48
C GLY A 276 5.90 17.65 21.96
N PRO A 277 6.85 17.93 21.06
CA PRO A 277 7.08 19.27 20.47
C PRO A 277 5.93 19.76 19.56
N LEU A 278 4.89 18.95 19.35
CA LEU A 278 3.68 19.29 18.58
C LEU A 278 2.54 19.79 19.46
N ARG A 279 2.77 19.92 20.78
CA ARG A 279 1.84 20.59 21.68
C ARG A 279 1.65 22.03 21.20
N LYS A 280 0.47 22.35 20.65
CA LYS A 280 0.06 23.75 20.50
C LYS A 280 0.04 24.36 21.89
N GLN A 281 0.94 25.31 22.15
CA GLN A 281 0.71 26.26 23.24
C GLN A 281 -0.56 27.00 22.85
N SER A 282 -1.65 26.77 23.57
CA SER A 282 -2.83 27.60 23.45
C SER A 282 -2.41 29.02 23.82
N GLU A 283 -2.25 29.90 22.84
CA GLU A 283 -2.32 31.33 23.11
C GLU A 283 -3.72 31.63 23.64
N GLY A 284 -3.82 31.68 24.96
CA GLY A 284 -5.04 32.01 25.65
C GLY A 284 -5.42 33.46 25.37
N LYS A 285 -6.25 33.71 24.36
CA LYS A 285 -7.15 34.87 24.38
C LYS A 285 -8.37 34.52 25.23
N ALA A 286 -8.16 34.40 26.54
CA ALA A 286 -9.22 34.53 27.51
C ALA A 286 -9.57 36.03 27.60
N SER A 287 -10.47 36.50 26.73
CA SER A 287 -11.06 37.83 26.86
C SER A 287 -11.99 37.81 28.07
N ALA A 288 -11.48 38.23 29.22
CA ALA A 288 -12.28 38.48 30.41
C ALA A 288 -13.22 39.66 30.14
N LYS A 289 -14.45 39.38 29.71
CA LYS A 289 -15.53 40.36 29.75
C LYS A 289 -15.86 40.64 31.22
N ARG A 290 -15.35 41.76 31.74
CA ARG A 290 -15.84 42.38 32.98
C ARG A 290 -17.31 42.77 32.74
N TYR A 291 -18.22 42.13 33.45
CA TYR A 291 -19.56 42.65 33.66
C TYR A 291 -19.47 43.80 34.67
N THR A 292 -19.58 45.04 34.19
CA THR A 292 -19.84 46.19 35.04
C THR A 292 -21.34 46.19 35.36
N ARG A 293 -21.70 45.90 36.62
CA ARG A 293 -23.01 46.24 37.18
C ARG A 293 -23.14 47.76 37.19
N ILE A 294 -24.17 48.30 36.55
CA ILE A 294 -24.65 49.65 36.81
C ILE A 294 -25.87 49.49 37.71
N SER A 295 -25.79 50.16 38.85
CA SER A 295 -26.82 50.43 39.86
C SER A 295 -27.97 51.26 39.29
#